data_AF-A0A4R5EHC8-F1
#
_entry.id   AF-A0A4R5EHC8-F1
#
_cell.length_a   1.000
_cell.length_b   1.000
_cell.length_c   1.000
_cell.angle_alpha   90.00
_cell.angle_beta   90.00
_cell.angle_gamma   90.00
#
_symmetry.space_group_name_H-M   'P 1'
#
loop_
_entity.id
_entity.type
_entity.pdbx_description
1 polymer ?
#
loop_
_entity_poly.entity_id
_entity_poly.type
_entity_poly.pdbx_seq_one_letter_code
_entity_poly.pdbx_strand_id
1 'polypeptide(L)'
;MRRTNFYTRPEILAAADDIAHSYPTARETGARFDFTTSERAPFVGLPAGGSYSPPGELLRFVTALREDGRLLDHATVELATSGKSVRRCPDGG
;
A
#
# COMPACT_ATOMS: atom_id res chain seq x y z
N MET A 1 13.52 -5.88 -4.52
CA MET A 1 12.20 -6.15 -3.94
C MET A 1 12.18 -7.59 -3.46
N ARG A 2 13.01 -7.92 -2.46
CA ARG A 2 13.12 -9.28 -1.87
C ARG A 2 12.42 -9.39 -0.50
N ARG A 3 12.13 -8.26 0.13
CA ARG A 3 11.42 -8.09 1.41
C ARG A 3 10.07 -7.39 1.22
N THR A 4 9.64 -7.18 -0.03
CA THR A 4 8.29 -6.73 -0.36
C THR A 4 7.42 -7.94 -0.59
N ASN A 5 6.38 -8.13 0.21
CA ASN A 5 5.46 -9.27 0.06
C ASN A 5 4.08 -9.01 0.68
N PHE A 6 3.14 -9.90 0.41
CA PHE A 6 1.88 -10.03 1.15
C PHE A 6 2.06 -11.06 2.26
N TYR A 7 2.51 -10.61 3.43
CA TYR A 7 2.65 -11.47 4.59
C TYR A 7 1.29 -11.83 5.17
N THR A 8 1.17 -13.06 5.65
CA THR A 8 0.01 -13.50 6.40
C THR A 8 0.05 -12.93 7.82
N ARG A 9 -1.11 -12.81 8.47
CA ARG A 9 -1.22 -12.34 9.85
C ARG A 9 -0.34 -13.13 10.81
N PRO A 10 -0.28 -14.49 10.75
CA PRO A 10 0.67 -15.24 11.59
C PRO A 10 2.14 -14.89 11.36
N GLU A 11 2.57 -14.69 10.10
CA GLU A 11 3.96 -14.29 9.80
C GLU A 11 4.29 -12.90 10.36
N ILE A 12 3.34 -11.96 10.26
CA ILE A 12 3.50 -10.61 10.82
C ILE A 12 3.68 -10.69 12.34
N LEU A 13 2.81 -11.44 13.02
CA LEU A 13 2.86 -11.60 14.48
C LEU A 13 4.14 -12.31 14.93
N ALA A 14 4.63 -13.29 14.16
CA ALA A 14 5.86 -14.00 14.47
C ALA A 14 7.13 -13.16 14.25
N ALA A 15 7.06 -12.15 13.39
CA ALA A 15 8.17 -11.27 13.03
C ALA A 15 7.97 -9.83 13.55
N ALA A 16 7.33 -9.66 14.71
CA ALA A 16 6.96 -8.35 15.25
C ALA A 16 8.13 -7.34 15.36
N ASP A 17 9.37 -7.84 15.52
CA ASP A 17 10.58 -7.01 15.57
C ASP A 17 11.04 -6.53 14.18
N ASP A 18 10.62 -7.20 13.11
CA ASP A 18 11.00 -6.95 11.72
C ASP A 18 9.86 -6.34 10.88
N ILE A 19 8.60 -6.57 11.28
CA ILE A 19 7.40 -6.10 10.60
C ILE A 19 6.59 -5.23 11.54
N ALA A 20 6.47 -3.94 11.19
CA ALA A 20 5.71 -2.99 11.97
C ALA A 20 4.22 -3.35 12.04
N HIS A 21 3.68 -3.37 13.24
CA HIS A 21 2.25 -3.52 13.51
C HIS A 21 1.49 -2.21 13.26
N SER A 22 0.21 -2.35 12.89
CA SER A 22 -0.69 -1.22 12.68
C SER A 22 -1.33 -0.77 14.00
N TYR A 23 -1.09 0.48 14.40
CA TYR A 23 -1.65 1.09 15.61
C TYR A 23 -2.54 2.30 15.29
N PRO A 24 -3.76 2.09 14.75
CA PRO A 24 -4.71 3.17 14.53
C PRO A 24 -5.22 3.75 15.85
N THR A 25 -5.72 4.98 15.76
CA THR A 25 -6.38 5.68 16.85
C THR A 25 -7.90 5.49 16.74
N ALA A 26 -8.53 4.96 17.79
CA ALA A 26 -9.97 4.82 17.87
C ALA A 26 -10.63 6.21 17.85
N ARG A 27 -11.65 6.40 16.99
CA ARG A 27 -12.30 7.69 16.79
C ARG A 27 -13.05 8.15 18.04
N GLU A 28 -13.68 7.21 18.73
CA GLU A 28 -14.59 7.46 19.84
C GLU A 28 -13.84 7.74 21.15
N THR A 29 -12.73 7.04 21.37
CA THR A 29 -12.00 7.07 22.65
C THR A 29 -10.63 7.76 22.56
N GLY A 30 -10.10 7.95 21.35
CA GLY A 30 -8.73 8.45 21.13
C GLY A 30 -7.64 7.44 21.50
N ALA A 31 -7.99 6.22 21.92
CA ALA A 31 -7.02 5.20 22.31
C ALA A 31 -6.33 4.60 21.07
N ARG A 32 -5.04 4.26 21.21
CA ARG A 32 -4.34 3.44 20.22
C ARG A 32 -4.55 1.98 20.56
N PHE A 33 -4.75 1.16 19.53
CA PHE A 33 -4.87 -0.30 19.69
C PHE A 33 -4.10 -1.01 18.59
N ASP A 34 -3.61 -2.21 18.88
CA ASP A 34 -2.96 -3.03 17.86
C ASP A 34 -4.04 -3.63 16.95
N PHE A 35 -4.15 -3.10 15.74
CA PHE A 35 -5.09 -3.63 14.76
C PHE A 35 -4.65 -5.00 14.25
N THR A 36 -3.35 -5.28 14.24
CA THR A 36 -2.76 -6.52 13.71
C THR A 36 -3.22 -7.76 14.48
N THR A 37 -3.49 -7.61 15.78
CA THR A 37 -3.99 -8.69 16.65
C THR A 37 -5.51 -8.80 16.65
N SER A 38 -6.22 -7.89 15.94
CA SER A 38 -7.68 -7.89 15.89
C SER A 38 -8.20 -9.03 15.01
N GLU A 39 -9.36 -9.58 15.36
CA GLU A 39 -10.11 -10.50 14.49
C GLU A 39 -10.54 -9.84 13.17
N ARG A 40 -10.62 -8.50 13.15
CA ARG A 40 -10.93 -7.72 11.94
C ARG A 40 -9.73 -7.56 11.00
N ALA A 41 -8.50 -7.87 11.45
CA ALA A 41 -7.35 -7.86 10.57
C ALA A 41 -7.44 -9.04 9.59
N PRO A 42 -7.29 -8.78 8.28
CA PRO A 42 -7.37 -9.83 7.27
C PRO A 42 -6.25 -10.86 7.48
N PHE A 43 -6.48 -12.10 7.04
CA PHE A 43 -5.46 -13.14 7.12
C PHE A 43 -4.24 -12.81 6.24
N VAL A 44 -4.44 -12.17 5.09
CA VAL A 44 -3.40 -11.69 4.16
C VAL A 44 -3.93 -10.45 3.44
N GLY A 45 -3.03 -9.58 2.97
CA GLY A 45 -3.40 -8.39 2.18
C GLY A 45 -4.09 -8.72 0.85
N LEU A 46 -4.73 -7.71 0.26
CA LEU A 46 -5.42 -7.78 -1.04
C LEU A 46 -4.65 -6.99 -2.11
N PRO A 47 -4.93 -7.18 -3.40
CA PRO A 47 -4.31 -6.37 -4.46
C PRO A 47 -4.52 -4.85 -4.29
N ALA A 48 -5.63 -4.45 -3.66
CA ALA A 48 -5.95 -3.06 -3.37
C ALA A 48 -5.17 -2.49 -2.16
N GLY A 49 -4.45 -3.32 -1.38
CA GLY A 49 -3.67 -2.88 -0.24
C GLY A 49 -3.29 -4.02 0.73
N GLY A 50 -2.28 -3.78 1.57
CA GLY A 50 -1.80 -4.76 2.55
C GLY A 50 -0.52 -5.50 2.12
N SER A 51 0.17 -5.03 1.08
CA SER A 51 1.57 -5.37 0.87
C SER A 51 2.45 -4.64 1.89
N TYR A 52 3.49 -5.31 2.35
CA TYR A 52 4.52 -4.72 3.20
C TYR A 52 5.78 -4.51 2.38
N SER A 53 6.48 -3.41 2.64
CA SER A 53 7.72 -3.10 1.93
C SER A 53 8.61 -2.24 2.81
N PRO A 54 9.92 -2.57 2.95
CA PRO A 54 10.87 -1.64 3.52
C PRO A 54 10.99 -0.36 2.66
N PRO A 55 11.25 0.80 3.28
CA PRO A 55 11.34 2.08 2.56
C PRO A 55 12.31 2.06 1.36
N GLY A 56 13.46 1.39 1.50
CA GLY A 56 14.45 1.30 0.42
C GLY A 56 13.98 0.46 -0.78
N GLU A 57 13.10 -0.52 -0.58
CA GLU A 57 12.53 -1.31 -1.70
C GLU A 57 11.42 -0.53 -2.40
N LEU A 58 10.64 0.25 -1.64
CA LEU A 58 9.63 1.16 -2.17
C LEU A 58 10.28 2.27 -3.03
N LEU A 59 11.38 2.86 -2.55
CA LEU A 59 12.12 3.86 -3.33
C LEU A 59 12.66 3.27 -4.64
N ARG A 60 13.27 2.08 -4.59
CA ARG A 60 13.71 1.37 -5.79
C ARG A 60 12.57 1.13 -6.80
N PHE A 61 11.38 0.79 -6.32
CA PHE A 61 10.20 0.66 -7.18
C PHE A 61 9.84 1.99 -7.85
N VAL A 62 9.80 3.09 -7.09
CA VAL A 62 9.47 4.43 -7.63
C VAL A 62 10.49 4.86 -8.68
N THR A 63 11.79 4.68 -8.43
CA THR A 63 12.86 4.98 -9.39
C THR A 63 12.71 4.12 -10.66
N ALA A 64 12.52 2.81 -10.52
CA ALA A 64 12.36 1.93 -11.66
C ALA A 64 11.10 2.23 -12.49
N LEU A 65 10.03 2.71 -11.85
CA LEU A 65 8.79 3.12 -12.50
C LEU A 65 8.95 4.43 -13.27
N ARG A 66 9.64 5.43 -12.69
CA ARG A 66 9.69 6.80 -13.25
C ARG A 66 10.88 7.05 -14.17
N GLU A 67 12.05 6.52 -13.84
CA GLU A 67 13.32 6.95 -14.44
C GLU A 67 13.89 5.89 -15.39
N ASP A 68 13.79 4.62 -15.03
CA ASP A 68 14.51 3.57 -15.77
C ASP A 68 13.76 3.07 -17.02
N GLY A 69 12.46 3.37 -17.17
CA GLY A 69 11.61 2.82 -18.26
C GLY A 69 11.54 1.28 -18.28
N ARG A 70 11.94 0.63 -17.18
CA ARG A 70 12.10 -0.83 -17.09
C ARG A 70 10.80 -1.57 -16.79
N LEU A 71 9.88 -0.92 -16.11
CA LEU A 71 8.61 -1.53 -15.70
C LEU A 71 7.52 -1.31 -16.75
N LEU A 72 7.46 -0.09 -17.29
CA LEU A 72 6.48 0.38 -18.24
C LEU A 72 7.15 1.39 -19.17
N ASP A 73 6.67 1.50 -20.40
CA ASP A 73 7.07 2.59 -21.28
C ASP A 73 6.62 3.95 -20.73
N HIS A 74 7.26 5.01 -21.20
CA HIS A 74 7.02 6.37 -20.71
C HIS A 74 5.55 6.81 -20.83
N ALA A 75 4.86 6.48 -21.93
CA ALA A 75 3.47 6.90 -22.12
C ALA A 75 2.53 6.20 -21.12
N THR A 76 2.79 4.92 -20.84
CA THR A 76 2.03 4.17 -19.84
C THR A 76 2.30 4.65 -18.41
N VAL A 77 3.55 5.02 -18.08
CA VAL A 77 3.89 5.64 -16.78
C VAL A 77 3.15 6.95 -16.57
N GLU A 78 3.13 7.83 -17.59
CA GLU A 78 2.40 9.09 -17.55
C GLU A 78 0.89 8.86 -17.36
N LEU A 79 0.29 7.91 -18.08
CA LEU A 79 -1.12 7.56 -17.92
C LEU A 79 -1.45 7.02 -16.51
N ALA A 80 -0.54 6.22 -15.95
CA ALA A 80 -0.72 5.59 -14.65
C ALA A 80 -0.55 6.59 -13.49
N THR A 81 0.35 7.56 -13.61
CA THR A 81 0.78 8.42 -12.50
C THR A 81 0.29 9.86 -12.60
N SER A 82 -0.25 10.29 -13.74
CA SER A 82 -0.85 11.61 -13.89
C SER A 82 -2.11 11.78 -13.05
N GLY A 83 -2.37 13.04 -12.67
CA GLY A 83 -3.59 13.40 -11.95
C GLY A 83 -4.83 13.10 -12.79
N LYS A 84 -5.79 12.37 -12.22
CA LYS A 84 -7.07 12.08 -12.86
C LYS A 84 -8.10 13.12 -12.44
N SER A 85 -8.70 13.82 -13.41
CA SER A 85 -9.80 14.75 -13.16
C SER A 85 -11.15 14.09 -13.47
N VAL A 86 -12.12 14.25 -12.58
CA VAL A 86 -13.51 13.86 -12.86
C VAL A 86 -14.11 14.94 -13.75
N ARG A 87 -14.44 14.61 -15.00
CA ARG A 87 -15.31 15.46 -15.80
C ARG A 87 -16.75 15.11 -15.46
N ARG A 88 -17.53 16.09 -14.99
CA ARG A 88 -18.99 15.95 -15.02
C ARG A 88 -19.42 15.92 -16.49
N CYS A 89 -20.29 14.97 -16.82
CA CYS A 89 -21.03 15.04 -18.08
C CYS A 89 -21.85 16.34 -18.03
N PRO A 90 -21.81 17.20 -19.07
CA PRO A 90 -22.72 18.33 -19.11
C PRO A 90 -24.14 17.76 -19.13
N ASP A 91 -24.97 18.22 -18.19
CA ASP A 91 -26.40 17.93 -18.21
C ASP A 91 -26.93 18.33 -19.59
N GLY A 92 -27.48 17.35 -20.33
CA GLY A 92 -28.00 17.57 -21.67
C GLY A 92 -29.03 18.70 -21.64
N GLY A 93 -28.83 19.70 -22.51
CA GLY A 93 -29.79 20.77 -22.75
C GLY A 93 -31.03 20.31 -23.49
#